data_AF-A0A925KKM6-F1
#
_entry.id   AF-A0A925KKM6-F1
#
_cell.length_a   1.000
_cell.length_b   1.000
_cell.length_c   1.000
_cell.angle_alpha   90.00
_cell.angle_beta   90.00
_cell.angle_gamma   90.00
#
_symmetry.space_group_name_H-M   'P 1'
#
loop_
_entity.id
_entity.type
_entity.pdbx_description
1 polymer ?
#
loop_
_entity_poly.entity_id
_entity_poly.type
_entity_poly.pdbx_seq_one_letter_code
_entity_poly.pdbx_strand_id
1 'polypeptide(L)'
;MQNNSSQSRIIKNEQIVRDRNRWKLSRLRRFFQHDTSASTTLVEFVCECSNLDCVERIELTIKDYEAIHMRQDRFIIRKNHLTPSAEKVVEQHSAYSVVEKFSLQA
;
A
#
# COMPACT_ATOMS: atom_id res chain seq x y z
N MET A 1 15.36 19.83 -15.81
CA MET A 1 14.87 20.06 -14.43
C MET A 1 13.38 19.68 -14.28
N GLN A 2 12.94 18.50 -14.72
CA GLN A 2 11.51 18.08 -14.75
C GLN A 2 11.18 16.92 -13.78
N ASN A 3 12.02 16.64 -12.78
CA ASN A 3 11.89 15.42 -11.96
C ASN A 3 11.05 15.59 -10.69
N ASN A 4 10.91 16.80 -10.12
CA ASN A 4 10.25 16.96 -8.82
C ASN A 4 8.72 16.99 -8.89
N SER A 5 8.14 17.51 -9.97
CA SER A 5 6.68 17.57 -10.14
C SER A 5 6.07 16.18 -10.39
N SER A 6 6.74 15.36 -11.20
CA SER A 6 6.32 13.97 -11.49
C SER A 6 6.44 13.08 -10.24
N GLN A 7 7.55 13.17 -9.51
CA GLN A 7 7.76 12.43 -8.26
C GLN A 7 6.78 12.86 -7.16
N SER A 8 6.54 14.17 -7.01
CA SER A 8 5.55 14.67 -6.05
C SER A 8 4.15 14.13 -6.34
N ARG A 9 3.76 14.03 -7.62
CA ARG A 9 2.46 13.50 -8.02
C ARG A 9 2.35 11.99 -7.76
N ILE A 10 3.41 11.23 -8.01
CA ILE A 10 3.46 9.78 -7.70
C ILE A 10 3.17 9.56 -6.21
N ILE A 11 3.93 10.22 -5.33
CA ILE A 11 3.78 10.09 -3.88
C ILE A 11 2.37 10.51 -3.43
N LYS A 12 1.86 11.64 -3.94
CA LYS A 12 0.50 12.11 -3.60
C LYS A 12 -0.56 11.09 -4.00
N ASN A 13 -0.47 10.52 -5.19
CA ASN A 13 -1.44 9.55 -5.67
C ASN A 13 -1.46 8.29 -4.80
N GLU A 14 -0.31 7.82 -4.38
CA GLU A 14 -0.20 6.60 -3.55
C GLU A 14 -0.74 6.84 -2.15
N GLN A 15 -0.51 8.03 -1.57
CA GLN A 15 -1.13 8.39 -0.28
C GLN A 15 -2.66 8.43 -0.38
N ILE A 16 -3.22 8.97 -1.47
CA ILE A 16 -4.68 8.96 -1.69
C ILE A 16 -5.22 7.52 -1.66
N VAL A 17 -4.53 6.59 -2.32
CA VAL A 17 -4.98 5.19 -2.33
C VAL A 17 -4.77 4.50 -0.97
N ARG A 18 -3.65 4.78 -0.30
CA ARG A 18 -3.42 4.30 1.06
C ARG A 18 -4.50 4.79 2.03
N ASP A 19 -4.93 6.05 1.92
CA ASP A 19 -6.01 6.59 2.76
C ASP A 19 -7.34 5.86 2.53
N ARG A 20 -7.63 5.47 1.29
CA ARG A 20 -8.78 4.60 0.96
C ARG A 20 -8.67 3.25 1.66
N ASN A 21 -7.50 2.62 1.65
CA ASN A 21 -7.26 1.36 2.35
C ASN A 21 -7.34 1.52 3.88
N ARG A 22 -6.78 2.59 4.44
CA ARG A 22 -6.88 2.93 5.88
C ARG A 22 -8.32 3.16 6.31
N TRP A 23 -9.12 3.83 5.49
CA TRP A 23 -10.55 3.97 5.73
C TRP A 23 -11.24 2.60 5.79
N LYS A 24 -10.96 1.70 4.83
CA LYS A 24 -11.47 0.32 4.85
C LYS A 24 -11.03 -0.41 6.12
N LEU A 25 -9.75 -0.33 6.48
CA LEU A 25 -9.19 -0.95 7.69
C LEU A 25 -9.93 -0.48 8.95
N SER A 26 -10.16 0.82 9.10
CA SER A 26 -10.89 1.37 10.27
C SER A 26 -12.31 0.81 10.39
N ARG A 27 -12.98 0.60 9.24
CA ARG A 27 -14.31 -0.01 9.19
C ARG A 27 -14.27 -1.50 9.56
N LEU A 28 -13.27 -2.24 9.08
CA LEU A 28 -13.07 -3.64 9.43
C LEU A 28 -12.78 -3.80 10.92
N ARG A 29 -11.92 -2.94 11.50
CA ARG A 29 -11.62 -2.93 12.93
C ARG A 29 -12.87 -2.72 13.79
N ARG A 30 -13.77 -1.82 13.38
CA ARG A 30 -15.05 -1.63 14.05
C ARG A 30 -15.96 -2.86 13.93
N PHE A 31 -16.03 -3.45 12.73
CA PHE A 31 -16.85 -4.63 12.49
C PHE A 31 -16.40 -5.83 13.35
N PHE A 32 -15.10 -6.03 13.46
CA PHE A 32 -14.50 -7.14 14.20
C PHE A 32 -14.13 -6.83 15.65
N GLN A 33 -14.70 -5.79 16.26
CA GLN A 33 -14.29 -5.30 17.58
C GLN A 33 -14.29 -6.36 18.70
N HIS A 34 -15.07 -7.45 18.56
CA HIS A 34 -15.14 -8.55 19.54
C HIS A 34 -14.61 -9.89 18.99
N ASP A 35 -14.00 -9.89 17.81
CA ASP A 35 -13.43 -11.08 17.19
C ASP A 35 -11.89 -11.04 17.29
N THR A 36 -11.35 -11.90 18.15
CA THR A 36 -9.90 -12.01 18.36
C THR A 36 -9.16 -12.57 17.15
N SER A 37 -9.85 -13.28 16.26
CA SER A 37 -9.27 -13.89 15.05
C SER A 37 -9.17 -12.90 13.89
N ALA A 38 -9.83 -11.74 13.99
CA ALA A 38 -9.94 -10.74 12.94
C ALA A 38 -8.60 -10.26 12.36
N SER A 39 -7.56 -10.23 13.20
CA SER A 39 -6.21 -9.84 12.76
C SER A 39 -5.64 -10.78 11.69
N THR A 40 -6.05 -12.05 11.70
CA THR A 40 -5.61 -13.09 10.77
C THR A 40 -6.56 -13.32 9.60
N THR A 41 -7.70 -12.62 9.58
CA THR A 41 -8.67 -12.70 8.49
C THR A 41 -8.10 -12.07 7.23
N LEU A 42 -8.13 -12.83 6.12
CA LEU A 42 -7.79 -12.32 4.80
C LEU A 42 -8.86 -11.34 4.33
N VAL A 43 -8.41 -10.18 3.87
CA VAL A 43 -9.27 -9.13 3.32
C VAL A 43 -8.63 -8.50 2.10
N GLU A 44 -9.46 -8.02 1.19
CA GLU A 44 -8.98 -7.37 -0.03
C GLU A 44 -8.64 -5.89 0.19
N PHE A 45 -7.39 -5.50 0.06
CA PHE A 45 -7.01 -4.09 -0.09
C PHE A 45 -6.90 -3.72 -1.56
N VAL A 46 -7.01 -2.43 -1.90
CA VAL A 46 -6.75 -1.99 -3.27
C VAL A 46 -5.24 -1.79 -3.44
N CYS A 47 -4.71 -2.13 -4.60
CA CYS A 47 -3.32 -1.86 -4.98
C CYS A 47 -2.97 -0.38 -4.75
N GLU A 48 -1.87 -0.12 -4.05
CA GLU A 48 -1.45 1.22 -3.63
C GLU A 48 -0.47 1.91 -4.60
N CYS A 49 -0.48 1.51 -5.87
CA CYS A 49 0.37 2.13 -6.86
C CYS A 49 -0.09 3.56 -7.19
N SER A 50 0.74 4.34 -7.87
CA SER A 50 0.43 5.74 -8.21
C SER A 50 -0.66 5.93 -9.25
N ASN A 51 -1.25 4.86 -9.77
CA ASN A 51 -2.39 4.93 -10.68
C ASN A 51 -3.70 5.01 -9.89
N LEU A 52 -4.33 6.19 -9.87
CA LEU A 52 -5.59 6.41 -9.15
C LEU A 52 -6.77 5.62 -9.72
N ASP A 53 -6.70 5.24 -11.01
CA ASP A 53 -7.71 4.42 -11.67
C ASP A 53 -7.45 2.92 -11.45
N CYS A 54 -6.43 2.54 -10.66
CA CYS A 54 -6.18 1.16 -10.32
C CYS A 54 -7.29 0.60 -9.43
N VAL A 55 -7.92 -0.48 -9.91
CA VAL A 55 -9.00 -1.20 -9.23
C VAL A 55 -8.59 -2.60 -8.75
N GLU A 56 -7.34 -2.99 -8.98
CA GLU A 56 -6.86 -4.31 -8.61
C GLU A 56 -6.81 -4.52 -7.10
N ARG A 57 -7.12 -5.76 -6.68
CA ARG A 57 -7.19 -6.15 -5.28
C ARG A 57 -6.00 -7.01 -4.88
N ILE A 58 -5.57 -6.84 -3.64
CA ILE A 58 -4.53 -7.62 -3.00
C ILE A 58 -5.15 -8.20 -1.74
N GLU A 59 -5.15 -9.52 -1.65
CA GLU A 59 -5.61 -10.23 -0.48
C GLU A 59 -4.45 -10.43 0.50
N LEU A 60 -4.62 -9.95 1.73
CA LEU A 60 -3.69 -10.15 2.83
C LEU A 60 -4.42 -10.00 4.17
N THR A 61 -3.77 -10.41 5.26
CA THR A 61 -4.35 -10.26 6.60
C THR A 61 -4.29 -8.80 7.05
N ILE A 62 -5.19 -8.42 7.96
CA ILE A 62 -5.14 -7.10 8.61
C ILE A 62 -3.79 -6.90 9.30
N LYS A 63 -3.28 -7.93 9.97
CA LYS A 63 -2.00 -7.91 10.66
C LYS A 63 -0.84 -7.63 9.69
N ASP A 64 -0.79 -8.31 8.55
CA ASP A 64 0.29 -8.13 7.58
C ASP A 64 0.23 -6.74 6.94
N TYR A 65 -0.97 -6.26 6.62
CA TYR A 65 -1.17 -4.92 6.06
C TYR A 65 -0.63 -3.84 7.01
N GLU A 66 -0.95 -3.94 8.31
CA GLU A 66 -0.48 -3.01 9.33
C GLU A 66 1.02 -3.13 9.57
N ALA A 67 1.56 -4.35 9.62
CA ALA A 67 2.99 -4.60 9.84
C ALA A 67 3.85 -3.96 8.73
N ILE A 68 3.44 -4.12 7.46
CA ILE A 68 4.12 -3.46 6.33
C ILE A 68 4.06 -1.94 6.47
N HIS A 69 2.91 -1.41 6.89
CA HIS A 69 2.66 0.02 7.06
C HIS A 69 3.22 0.63 8.35
N MET A 70 3.91 -0.13 9.20
CA MET A 70 4.73 0.44 10.28
C MET A 70 5.82 1.35 9.72
N ARG A 71 6.22 1.11 8.46
CA ARG A 71 7.09 1.99 7.68
C ARG A 71 6.26 2.85 6.73
N GLN A 72 6.29 4.16 6.94
CA GLN A 72 5.47 5.11 6.19
C GLN A 72 5.86 5.22 4.71
N ASP A 73 7.10 4.85 4.37
CA ASP A 73 7.66 4.82 3.03
C ASP A 73 7.37 3.52 2.26
N ARG A 74 6.62 2.57 2.85
CA ARG A 74 6.30 1.28 2.23
C ARG A 74 4.87 1.15 1.74
N PHE A 75 4.69 0.69 0.52
CA PHE A 75 3.39 0.52 -0.13
C PHE A 75 3.21 -0.90 -0.65
N ILE A 76 1.96 -1.34 -0.76
CA ILE A 76 1.61 -2.70 -1.21
C ILE A 76 0.99 -2.62 -2.60
N ILE A 77 1.68 -3.18 -3.60
CA ILE A 77 1.28 -3.07 -5.01
C ILE A 77 1.17 -4.42 -5.69
N ARG A 78 0.35 -4.52 -6.74
CA ARG A 78 0.35 -5.70 -7.61
C ARG A 78 1.70 -5.83 -8.29
N LYS A 79 2.02 -7.07 -8.65
CA LYS A 79 3.18 -7.35 -9.48
C LYS A 79 3.10 -6.51 -10.75
N ASN A 80 4.23 -5.96 -11.17
CA ASN A 80 4.37 -5.10 -12.36
C ASN A 80 3.76 -3.70 -12.24
N HIS A 81 3.22 -3.29 -11.09
CA HIS A 81 2.75 -1.91 -10.87
C HIS A 81 3.81 -0.99 -10.25
N LEU A 82 5.08 -1.43 -10.26
CA LEU A 82 6.22 -0.67 -9.77
C LEU A 82 6.43 0.54 -10.66
N THR A 83 6.75 1.67 -10.05
CA THR A 83 7.27 2.88 -10.71
C THR A 83 8.79 2.96 -10.46
N PRO A 84 9.65 2.38 -11.33
CA PRO A 84 11.06 2.16 -11.00
C PRO A 84 11.89 3.43 -10.79
N SER A 85 11.38 4.58 -11.20
CA SER A 85 12.01 5.89 -10.99
C SER A 85 11.77 6.47 -9.59
N ALA A 86 10.82 5.94 -8.82
CA ALA A 86 10.38 6.48 -7.53
C ALA A 86 10.55 5.50 -6.35
N GLU A 87 10.63 4.21 -6.65
CA GLU A 87 10.53 3.14 -5.67
C GLU A 87 11.31 1.89 -6.10
N LYS A 88 11.61 1.05 -5.10
CA LYS A 88 12.23 -0.27 -5.25
C LYS A 88 11.38 -1.32 -4.56
N VAL A 89 11.43 -2.56 -5.05
CA VAL A 89 10.86 -3.70 -4.33
C VAL A 89 11.76 -4.05 -3.15
N VAL A 90 11.16 -4.21 -1.96
CA VAL A 90 11.86 -4.65 -0.74
C VAL A 90 11.41 -6.03 -0.28
N GLU A 91 10.18 -6.43 -0.61
CA GLU A 91 9.67 -7.78 -0.35
C GLU A 91 8.81 -8.24 -1.53
N GLN A 92 8.92 -9.52 -1.89
CA GLN A 92 8.21 -10.10 -3.03
C GLN A 92 7.35 -11.28 -2.55
N HIS A 93 6.06 -11.21 -2.81
CA HIS A 93 5.11 -12.29 -2.52
C HIS A 93 4.60 -12.92 -3.82
N SER A 94 3.80 -13.99 -3.71
CA SER A 94 3.20 -14.69 -4.86
C SER A 94 2.22 -13.81 -5.65
N ALA A 95 1.48 -12.90 -5.00
CA ALA A 95 0.43 -12.10 -5.63
C ALA A 95 0.71 -10.58 -5.65
N TYR A 96 1.66 -10.09 -4.85
CA TYR A 96 1.96 -8.67 -4.71
C TYR A 96 3.44 -8.43 -4.39
N SER A 97 3.84 -7.17 -4.40
CA SER A 97 5.16 -6.71 -3.99
C SER A 97 5.00 -5.61 -2.95
N VAL A 98 5.91 -5.59 -1.98
CA VAL A 98 6.07 -4.45 -1.07
C VAL A 98 7.17 -3.57 -1.65
N VAL A 99 6.85 -2.31 -1.86
CA VAL A 99 7.77 -1.32 -2.42
C VAL A 99 8.12 -0.27 -1.38
N GLU A 100 9.35 0.21 -1.42
CA GLU A 100 9.85 1.27 -0.57
C GLU A 100 10.22 2.47 -1.44
N LYS A 101 9.81 3.66 -1.02
CA LYS A 101 10.19 4.90 -1.69
C LYS A 101 11.69 5.09 -1.58
N PHE A 102 12.31 5.55 -2.66
CA PHE A 102 13.72 5.92 -2.60
C PHE A 102 13.99 6.96 -1.52
N SER A 103 12.97 7.78 -1.21
CA SER A 103 13.07 8.93 -0.34
C SER A 103 14.12 9.92 -0.88
N LEU A 104 13.82 11.21 -0.84
CA LEU A 104 14.93 12.15 -0.72
C LEU A 104 15.63 11.74 0.58
N GLN A 105 16.86 11.23 0.51
CA GLN A 105 17.68 11.06 1.71
C GLN A 105 17.67 12.41 2.44
N ALA A 106 17.26 12.41 3.70
CA ALA A 106 17.67 13.43 4.65
C ALA A 106 18.76 12.82 5.52
#